data_AF-A0A2D7UUR3-F1
#
_entry.id   AF-A0A2D7UUR3-F1
#
_cell.length_a   1.000
_cell.length_b   1.000
_cell.length_c   1.000
_cell.angle_alpha   90.00
_cell.angle_beta   90.00
_cell.angle_gamma   90.00
#
_symmetry.space_group_name_H-M   'P 1'
#
loop_
_entity.id
_entity.type
_entity.pdbx_description
1 polymer ?
#
loop_
_entity_poly.entity_id
_entity_poly.type
_entity_poly.pdbx_seq_one_letter_code
_entity_poly.pdbx_strand_id
1 'polypeptide(L)' 'MATATIVNVSTGEVITRELTAEEEAERQARDEERQARREEEEAVEAQRQEDAAAGRAKLKELGLTDEQIAALLG' A
#
# COMPACT_ATOMS: atom_id res chain seq x y z
N MET A 1 -23.33 1.12 -9.98
CA MET A 1 -22.74 1.37 -11.31
C MET A 1 -21.63 2.39 -11.14
N ALA A 2 -20.44 2.11 -11.65
CA ALA A 2 -19.36 3.09 -11.68
C ALA A 2 -19.65 4.15 -12.74
N THR A 3 -19.30 5.42 -12.48
CA THR A 3 -19.55 6.52 -13.42
C THR A 3 -18.26 7.26 -13.77
N ALA A 4 -18.15 7.66 -15.03
CA ALA A 4 -17.14 8.59 -15.49
C ALA A 4 -17.71 10.02 -15.47
N THR A 5 -16.90 10.96 -14.97
CA THR A 5 -17.22 12.39 -14.99
C THR A 5 -16.34 13.08 -16.03
N ILE A 6 -16.97 13.67 -17.03
CA ILE A 6 -16.33 14.41 -18.11
C ILE A 6 -16.56 15.89 -17.83
N VAL A 7 -15.48 16.64 -17.60
CA VAL A 7 -15.54 18.09 -17.37
C VAL A 7 -15.07 18.80 -18.62
N ASN A 8 -15.96 19.53 -19.28
CA ASN A 8 -15.60 20.38 -20.40
C ASN A 8 -14.90 21.65 -19.87
N VAL A 9 -13.58 21.72 -20.06
CA VAL A 9 -12.74 22.81 -19.55
C VAL A 9 -13.01 24.16 -20.22
N SER A 10 -13.74 24.19 -21.34
CA SER A 10 -14.06 25.41 -22.08
C SER A 10 -15.45 25.97 -21.77
N THR A 11 -16.44 25.09 -21.50
CA THR A 11 -17.82 25.51 -21.19
C THR A 11 -18.16 25.40 -19.71
N GLY A 12 -17.35 24.68 -18.93
CA GLY A 12 -17.60 24.39 -17.51
C GLY A 12 -18.68 23.32 -17.29
N GLU A 13 -19.19 22.70 -18.36
CA GLU A 13 -20.20 21.65 -18.26
C GLU A 13 -19.60 20.36 -17.71
N VAL A 14 -20.32 19.74 -16.78
CA VAL A 14 -19.95 18.46 -16.17
C VAL A 14 -20.97 17.41 -16.60
N ILE A 15 -20.51 16.39 -17.30
CA ILE A 15 -21.32 15.28 -17.77
C ILE A 15 -20.91 14.03 -17.01
N THR A 16 -21.89 13.40 -16.37
CA THR A 16 -21.68 12.10 -15.73
C THR A 16 -22.35 11.04 -16.58
N ARG A 17 -21.59 10.00 -16.95
CA ARG A 17 -22.12 8.83 -17.65
C ARG A 17 -21.70 7.55 -16.96
N GLU A 18 -22.45 6.47 -17.20
CA GLU A 18 -22.03 5.14 -16.78
C GLU A 18 -20.76 4.72 -17.54
N LEU A 19 -19.93 3.92 -16.88
CA LEU A 19 -18.80 3.29 -17.53
C LEU A 19 -19.31 2.31 -18.60
N THR A 20 -18.57 2.23 -19.69
CA THR A 20 -18.75 1.16 -20.67
C THR A 20 -18.17 -0.14 -20.12
N ALA A 21 -18.60 -1.28 -20.68
CA ALA A 21 -18.10 -2.59 -20.25
C ALA A 21 -16.55 -2.72 -20.35
N GLU A 22 -15.94 -2.07 -21.35
CA GLU A 22 -14.48 -2.04 -21.50
C GLU A 22 -13.80 -1.25 -20.37
N GLU A 23 -14.35 -0.09 -20.01
CA GLU A 23 -13.83 0.73 -18.91
C GLU A 23 -14.04 0.07 -17.54
N GLU A 24 -15.14 -0.66 -17.36
CA GLU A 24 -15.36 -1.46 -16.15
C GLU A 24 -14.33 -2.59 -16.03
N ALA A 25 -14.05 -3.30 -17.13
CA ALA A 25 -13.05 -4.36 -17.15
C ALA A 25 -11.63 -3.82 -16.90
N GLU A 26 -11.26 -2.68 -17.50
CA GLU A 26 -9.97 -2.05 -17.25
C GLU A 26 -9.84 -1.59 -15.79
N ARG A 27 -10.92 -1.01 -15.24
CA ARG A 27 -10.94 -0.63 -13.83
C ARG A 27 -10.76 -1.84 -12.92
N GLN A 28 -11.48 -2.94 -13.18
CA GLN A 28 -11.35 -4.16 -12.39
C GLN A 28 -9.92 -4.71 -12.43
N ALA A 29 -9.31 -4.79 -13.62
CA ALA A 29 -7.91 -5.23 -13.75
C ALA A 29 -6.93 -4.34 -12.96
N ARG A 30 -7.12 -3.02 -13.01
CA ARG A 30 -6.31 -2.08 -12.21
C ARG A 30 -6.57 -2.20 -10.71
N ASP A 31 -7.80 -2.53 -10.32
CA ASP A 31 -8.17 -2.70 -8.91
C ASP A 31 -7.53 -3.98 -8.35
N GLU A 32 -7.53 -5.08 -9.13
CA GLU A 32 -6.86 -6.34 -8.82
C GLU A 32 -5.34 -6.18 -8.71
N GLU A 33 -4.69 -5.49 -9.66
CA GLU A 33 -3.25 -5.21 -9.61
C GLU A 33 -2.88 -4.40 -8.36
N ARG A 34 -3.68 -3.37 -8.03
CA ARG A 34 -3.44 -2.56 -6.82
C ARG A 34 -3.64 -3.36 -5.54
N GLN A 35 -4.59 -4.28 -5.53
CA GLN A 35 -4.81 -5.15 -4.37
C GLN A 35 -3.64 -6.11 -4.19
N ALA A 36 -3.21 -6.80 -5.24
CA ALA A 36 -2.06 -7.70 -5.20
C ALA A 36 -0.79 -6.98 -4.69
N ARG A 37 -0.52 -5.77 -5.21
CA ARG A 37 0.62 -4.97 -4.76
C ARG A 37 0.52 -4.57 -3.28
N ARG A 38 -0.67 -4.23 -2.80
CA ARG A 38 -0.87 -3.89 -1.37
C ARG A 38 -0.61 -5.09 -0.48
N GLU A 39 -1.13 -6.26 -0.84
CA GLU A 39 -0.91 -7.50 -0.10
C GLU A 39 0.58 -7.87 -0.04
N GLU A 40 1.32 -7.69 -1.13
CA GLU A 40 2.78 -7.86 -1.16
C GLU A 40 3.52 -6.85 -0.25
N GLU A 41 3.17 -5.55 -0.35
CA GLU A 41 3.79 -4.50 0.48
C GLU A 41 3.49 -4.71 1.98
N GLU A 42 2.26 -5.09 2.32
CA GLU A 42 1.84 -5.40 3.70
C GLU A 42 2.59 -6.63 4.24
N ALA A 43 2.77 -7.68 3.45
CA ALA A 43 3.53 -8.86 3.86
C ALA A 43 5.01 -8.53 4.11
N VAL A 44 5.64 -7.73 3.24
CA VAL A 44 7.03 -7.30 3.41
C VAL A 44 7.19 -6.44 4.65
N GLU A 45 6.27 -5.51 4.90
CA GLU A 45 6.35 -4.62 6.06
C GLU A 45 6.08 -5.37 7.37
N ALA A 46 5.13 -6.31 7.38
CA ALA A 46 4.91 -7.21 8.51
C ALA A 46 6.16 -8.04 8.83
N GLN A 47 6.79 -8.64 7.81
CA GLN A 47 8.02 -9.41 8.00
C GLN A 47 9.15 -8.53 8.54
N ARG A 48 9.31 -7.29 8.04
CA ARG A 48 10.32 -6.35 8.55
C ARG A 48 10.12 -6.02 10.02
N GLN A 49 8.88 -5.80 10.45
CA GLN A 49 8.57 -5.50 11.84
C GLN A 49 8.82 -6.71 12.75
N GLU A 50 8.42 -7.91 12.32
CA GLU A 50 8.70 -9.15 13.02
C GLU A 50 10.21 -9.41 13.13
N ASP A 51 10.95 -9.27 12.04
CA ASP A 51 12.41 -9.45 12.01
C ASP A 51 13.12 -8.43 12.89
N ALA A 52 12.68 -7.17 12.89
CA ALA A 52 13.23 -6.14 13.76
C ALA A 52 12.97 -6.45 15.24
N ALA A 53 11.76 -6.89 15.59
CA ALA A 53 11.41 -7.28 16.95
C ALA A 53 12.21 -8.51 17.41
N ALA A 54 12.28 -9.55 16.57
CA ALA A 54 13.02 -10.78 16.85
C ALA A 54 14.53 -10.51 16.95
N GLY A 55 15.08 -9.65 16.08
CA GLY A 55 16.46 -9.21 16.14
C GLY A 55 16.80 -8.50 17.44
N ARG A 56 15.96 -7.53 17.86
CA ARG A 56 16.12 -6.83 19.15
C ARG A 56 16.03 -7.79 20.33
N ALA A 57 15.09 -8.73 20.32
CA ALA A 57 14.96 -9.74 21.38
C ALA A 57 16.24 -10.59 21.49
N LYS A 58 16.75 -11.11 20.37
CA LYS A 58 18.02 -11.87 20.35
C LYS A 58 19.21 -11.05 20.82
N LEU A 59 19.29 -9.76 20.48
CA LEU A 59 20.36 -8.89 20.98
C LEU A 59 20.29 -8.72 22.51
N LYS A 60 19.08 -8.63 23.08
CA LYS A 60 18.91 -8.61 24.54
C LYS A 60 19.33 -9.93 25.18
N GLU A 61 19.00 -11.07 24.56
CA GLU A 61 19.44 -12.39 25.02
C GLU A 61 20.97 -12.53 25.02
N LEU A 62 21.65 -11.87 24.07
CA LEU A 62 23.12 -11.78 24.02
C LEU A 62 23.71 -10.80 25.06
N GLY A 63 22.88 -10.14 25.86
CA GLY A 63 23.29 -9.30 26.98
C GLY A 63 23.47 -7.82 26.65
N LEU A 64 23.01 -7.36 25.48
CA LEU A 64 23.04 -5.93 25.15
C LEU A 64 21.90 -5.19 25.87
N THR A 65 22.20 -3.98 26.34
CA THR A 65 21.19 -3.08 26.90
C THR A 65 20.40 -2.39 25.78
N ASP A 66 19.21 -1.89 26.11
CA ASP A 66 18.38 -1.12 25.17
C ASP A 66 19.13 0.10 24.60
N GLU A 67 19.97 0.76 25.41
CA GLU A 67 20.81 1.88 24.98
C GLU A 67 21.88 1.47 23.96
N GLN A 68 22.50 0.30 24.16
CA GLN A 68 23.49 -0.24 23.22
C GLN A 68 22.84 -0.72 21.92
N ILE A 69 21.65 -1.32 22.00
CA ILE A 69 20.87 -1.73 20.82
C ILE A 69 20.45 -0.49 20.02
N ALA A 70 19.98 0.57 20.68
CA ALA A 70 19.65 1.84 20.02
C ALA A 70 20.88 2.47 19.35
N ALA A 71 22.04 2.47 20.03
CA ALA A 71 23.28 2.98 19.44
C ALA A 71 23.75 2.21 18.19
N LEU A 72 23.39 0.92 18.07
CA LEU A 72 23.73 0.09 16.92
C LEU A 72 22.73 0.20 15.77
N LEU A 73 21.45 0.43 16.07
CA LEU A 73 20.36 0.44 15.10
C LEU A 73 20.01 1.84 14.59
N GLY A 74 20.51 2.90 15.24
CA GLY A 74 20.22 4.30 14.90
C GLY A 74 18.79 4.70 15.25
#